data_AF-A0A953U7B4-F1
#
_entry.id   AF-A0A953U7B4-F1
#
_cell.length_a   1.000
_cell.length_b   1.000
_cell.length_c   1.000
_cell.angle_alpha   90.00
_cell.angle_beta   90.00
_cell.angle_gamma   90.00
#
_symmetry.space_group_name_H-M   'P 1'
#
loop_
_entity.id
_entity.type
_entity.pdbx_description
1 polymer ?
#
loop_
_entity_poly.entity_id
_entity_poly.type
_entity_poly.pdbx_seq_one_letter_code
_entity_poly.pdbx_strand_id
1 'polypeptide(L)'
;MKVTQNVIHDLLPAYLAGEASADTAALVEEFLRLDPDLARTVESLRANPLPDLPVALKPTQEKETLNMTKQLLWWRGVLMGLAIFLTMLPLSFGFHNGRITWKFLDSTPPLGAALVCLAALTCWAGFLYVRRRLQATGL
;
A
#
# COMPACT_ATOMS: atom_id res chain seq x y z
N MET A 1 33.26 -18.92 13.23
CA MET A 1 32.05 -19.49 12.60
C MET A 1 32.41 -19.90 11.18
N LYS A 2 31.93 -21.03 10.66
CA LYS A 2 32.15 -21.40 9.26
C LYS A 2 31.00 -20.84 8.44
N VAL A 3 31.28 -19.86 7.59
CA VAL A 3 30.32 -19.39 6.59
C VAL A 3 30.18 -20.48 5.53
N THR A 4 28.96 -20.87 5.20
CA THR A 4 28.70 -21.92 4.21
C THR A 4 28.58 -21.30 2.82
N GLN A 5 28.84 -22.10 1.78
CA GLN A 5 28.74 -21.66 0.39
C GLN A 5 27.34 -21.10 0.04
N ASN A 6 26.29 -21.65 0.65
CA ASN A 6 24.92 -21.16 0.46
C ASN A 6 24.74 -19.72 0.92
N VAL A 7 25.33 -19.35 2.06
CA VAL A 7 25.28 -17.97 2.55
C VAL A 7 25.98 -17.03 1.57
N ILE A 8 27.08 -17.47 0.94
CA ILE A 8 27.76 -16.66 -0.08
C ILE A 8 26.89 -16.52 -1.33
N HIS A 9 26.24 -17.60 -1.78
CA HIS A 9 25.28 -17.54 -2.90
C HIS A 9 24.11 -16.58 -2.63
N ASP A 10 23.58 -16.55 -1.41
CA ASP A 10 22.51 -15.63 -1.02
C ASP A 10 22.98 -14.16 -1.02
N LEU A 11 24.27 -13.92 -0.78
CA LEU A 11 24.88 -12.58 -0.77
C LEU A 11 25.32 -12.10 -2.16
N LEU A 12 25.46 -13.00 -3.14
CA LEU A 12 25.90 -12.65 -4.50
C LEU A 12 25.02 -11.60 -5.20
N PRO A 13 23.68 -11.66 -5.14
CA PRO A 13 22.83 -10.64 -5.76
C PRO A 13 23.10 -9.23 -5.20
N ALA A 14 23.22 -9.11 -3.87
CA ALA A 14 23.51 -7.84 -3.21
C ALA A 14 24.93 -7.32 -3.53
N TYR A 15 25.91 -8.22 -3.63
CA TYR A 15 27.27 -7.89 -4.06
C TYR A 15 27.32 -7.43 -5.53
N LEU A 16 26.63 -8.12 -6.42
CA LEU A 16 26.53 -7.78 -7.84
C LEU A 16 25.79 -6.46 -8.08
N ALA A 17 24.76 -6.16 -7.28
CA ALA A 17 24.01 -4.90 -7.31
C ALA A 17 24.76 -3.72 -6.68
N GLY A 18 25.89 -3.97 -5.99
CA GLY A 18 26.64 -2.93 -5.27
C GLY A 18 25.96 -2.43 -3.99
N GLU A 19 24.95 -3.15 -3.50
CA GLU A 19 24.19 -2.82 -2.28
C GLU A 19 24.77 -3.50 -1.02
N ALA A 20 25.76 -4.38 -1.19
CA ALA A 20 26.46 -5.02 -0.09
C ALA A 20 27.32 -4.02 0.72
N SER A 21 27.32 -4.17 2.05
CA SER A 21 28.25 -3.41 2.91
C SER A 21 29.70 -3.80 2.63
N ALA A 22 30.65 -2.92 2.98
CA ALA A 22 32.08 -3.16 2.76
C ALA A 22 32.55 -4.51 3.36
N ASP A 23 32.09 -4.84 4.57
CA ASP A 23 32.42 -6.10 5.24
C ASP A 23 31.87 -7.32 4.50
N THR A 24 30.66 -7.20 3.94
CA THR A 24 30.01 -8.27 3.17
C THR A 24 30.70 -8.48 1.82
N ALA A 25 31.09 -7.39 1.16
CA ALA A 25 31.85 -7.44 -0.08
C ALA A 25 33.23 -8.11 0.11
N ALA A 26 33.94 -7.75 1.18
CA ALA A 26 35.23 -8.36 1.51
C ALA A 26 35.11 -9.88 1.77
N LEU A 27 34.06 -10.32 2.46
CA LEU A 27 33.78 -11.73 2.70
C LEU A 27 33.49 -12.51 1.41
N VAL A 28 32.69 -11.93 0.50
CA VAL A 28 32.40 -12.54 -0.80
C VAL A 28 33.67 -12.63 -1.65
N GLU A 29 34.50 -11.59 -1.68
CA GLU A 29 35.77 -11.59 -2.40
C GLU A 29 36.77 -12.63 -1.88
N GLU A 30 36.84 -12.83 -0.56
CA GLU A 30 37.65 -13.89 0.04
C GLU A 30 37.19 -15.27 -0.44
N PHE A 31 35.88 -15.50 -0.50
CA PHE A 31 35.31 -16.75 -1.02
C PHE A 31 35.52 -16.96 -2.51
N LEU A 32 35.46 -15.90 -3.33
CA LEU A 32 35.73 -15.97 -4.77
C LEU A 32 37.21 -16.31 -5.05
N ARG A 33 38.14 -15.94 -4.17
CA ARG A 33 39.55 -16.36 -4.29
C ARG A 33 39.76 -17.83 -3.96
N LEU A 34 38.90 -18.40 -3.10
CA LEU A 34 38.97 -19.79 -2.68
C LEU A 34 38.28 -20.73 -3.70
N ASP A 35 37.26 -20.24 -4.42
CA ASP A 35 36.49 -21.00 -5.40
C ASP A 35 36.53 -20.34 -6.80
N PRO A 36 37.43 -20.80 -7.69
CA PRO A 36 37.59 -20.24 -9.02
C PRO A 36 36.40 -20.52 -9.96
N ASP A 37 35.58 -21.54 -9.68
CA ASP A 37 34.39 -21.84 -10.49
C ASP A 37 33.26 -20.86 -10.14
N LEU A 38 33.14 -20.48 -8.86
CA LEU A 38 32.25 -19.42 -8.42
C LEU A 38 32.67 -18.06 -9.02
N ALA A 39 33.97 -17.76 -9.05
CA ALA A 39 34.49 -16.53 -9.66
C ALA A 39 34.11 -16.39 -11.14
N ARG A 40 34.24 -17.47 -11.93
CA ARG A 40 33.83 -17.49 -13.34
C ARG A 40 32.32 -17.27 -13.50
N THR A 41 31.52 -17.85 -12.60
CA THR A 41 30.06 -17.67 -12.62
C THR A 41 29.69 -16.20 -12.37
N VAL A 42 30.33 -15.56 -11.39
CA VAL A 42 30.14 -14.13 -11.08
C VAL A 42 30.58 -13.23 -12.23
N GLU A 43 31.71 -13.52 -12.88
CA GLU A 43 32.16 -12.79 -14.07
C GLU A 43 31.17 -12.94 -15.23
N SER A 44 30.62 -14.13 -15.45
CA SER A 44 29.61 -14.36 -16.49
C SER A 44 28.31 -13.59 -16.23
N LEU A 45 27.90 -13.48 -14.96
CA LEU A 45 26.73 -12.71 -14.54
C LEU A 45 26.96 -11.19 -14.64
N ARG A 46 28.19 -10.71 -14.41
CA ARG A 46 28.55 -9.31 -14.69
C ARG A 46 28.58 -9.00 -16.18
N ALA A 47 29.11 -9.93 -17.00
CA ALA A 47 29.22 -9.77 -18.44
C ALA A 47 27.85 -9.85 -19.14
N ASN A 48 26.91 -10.59 -18.57
CA ASN A 48 25.55 -10.72 -19.07
C ASN A 48 24.55 -10.49 -17.93
N PRO A 49 24.30 -9.22 -17.56
CA PRO A 49 23.40 -8.88 -16.48
C PRO A 49 22.02 -9.50 -16.75
N LEU A 50 21.45 -10.16 -15.73
CA LEU A 50 20.03 -10.48 -15.76
C LEU A 50 19.26 -9.18 -16.02
N PRO A 51 18.19 -9.20 -16.85
CA PRO A 51 17.43 -7.99 -17.13
C PRO A 51 17.03 -7.34 -15.82
N ASP A 52 17.44 -6.07 -15.62
CA ASP A 52 17.14 -5.29 -14.43
C ASP A 52 15.65 -5.41 -14.14
N LEU A 53 15.30 -6.20 -13.12
CA LEU A 53 14.02 -6.05 -12.47
C LEU A 53 14.06 -4.65 -11.84
N PRO A 54 13.12 -3.75 -12.16
CA PRO A 54 13.16 -2.38 -11.68
C PRO A 54 12.77 -2.36 -10.20
N VAL A 55 13.68 -2.80 -9.33
CA VAL A 55 13.50 -2.85 -7.88
C VAL A 55 14.16 -1.65 -7.21
N ALA A 56 15.07 -0.95 -7.89
CA ALA A 56 15.57 0.34 -7.46
C ALA A 56 14.53 1.44 -7.77
N LEU A 57 13.50 1.56 -6.94
CA LEU A 57 12.67 2.76 -6.91
C LEU A 57 13.58 3.95 -6.61
N LYS A 58 13.65 4.92 -7.51
CA LYS A 58 14.37 6.17 -7.21
C LYS A 58 13.78 6.76 -5.92
N PRO A 59 14.56 7.42 -5.05
CA PRO A 59 14.05 8.00 -3.78
C PRO A 59 12.85 8.94 -3.96
N THR A 60 12.69 9.52 -5.16
CA THR A 60 11.52 10.32 -5.55
C THR A 60 10.27 9.46 -5.80
N GLN A 61 10.43 8.28 -6.42
CA GLN A 61 9.36 7.32 -6.71
C GLN A 61 8.86 6.62 -5.45
N GLU A 62 9.74 6.34 -4.48
CA GLU A 62 9.33 5.81 -3.18
C GLU A 62 8.42 6.78 -2.43
N LYS A 63 8.82 8.06 -2.34
CA LYS A 63 8.03 9.11 -1.69
C LYS A 63 6.69 9.34 -2.38
N GLU A 64 6.69 9.33 -3.71
CA GLU A 64 5.48 9.50 -4.50
C GLU A 64 4.49 8.34 -4.27
N THR A 65 4.97 7.09 -4.32
CA THR A 65 4.16 5.90 -4.06
C THR A 65 3.59 5.89 -2.65
N LEU A 66 4.39 6.29 -1.65
CA LEU A 66 3.94 6.43 -0.26
C LEU A 66 2.87 7.52 -0.12
N ASN A 67 3.05 8.67 -0.76
CA ASN A 67 2.06 9.75 -0.73
C ASN A 67 0.75 9.35 -1.42
N MET A 68 0.82 8.67 -2.56
CA MET A 68 -0.36 8.15 -3.25
C MET A 68 -1.13 7.16 -2.36
N THR A 69 -0.39 6.29 -1.65
CA THR A 69 -0.98 5.31 -0.73
C THR A 69 -1.64 6.00 0.47
N LYS A 70 -0.94 6.95 1.10
CA LYS A 70 -1.50 7.77 2.19
C LYS A 70 -2.76 8.52 1.76
N GLN A 71 -2.75 9.08 0.56
CA GLN A 71 -3.89 9.82 0.03
C GLN A 71 -5.10 8.90 -0.22
N LEU A 72 -4.89 7.70 -0.77
CA LEU A 72 -5.96 6.72 -0.94
C LEU A 72 -6.55 6.26 0.41
N LEU A 73 -5.70 6.00 1.40
CA LEU A 73 -6.15 5.64 2.75
C LEU A 73 -6.94 6.77 3.41
N TRP A 74 -6.48 8.01 3.26
CA TRP A 74 -7.18 9.18 3.78
C TRP A 74 -8.56 9.33 3.13
N TRP A 75 -8.65 9.30 1.80
CA TRP A 75 -9.94 9.36 1.10
C TRP A 75 -10.87 8.22 1.48
N ARG A 76 -10.36 6.99 1.64
CA ARG A 76 -11.17 5.86 2.12
C ARG A 76 -11.79 6.16 3.49
N GLY A 77 -11.02 6.74 4.41
CA GLY A 77 -11.52 7.15 5.73
C GLY A 77 -12.54 8.29 5.65
N VAL A 78 -12.27 9.31 4.85
CA VAL A 78 -13.15 10.47 4.65
C VAL A 78 -14.48 10.05 4.02
N LEU A 79 -14.47 9.26 2.95
CA LEU A 79 -15.69 8.75 2.31
C LEU A 79 -16.52 7.91 3.28
N MET A 80 -15.88 7.04 4.08
CA MET A 80 -16.58 6.22 5.07
C MET A 80 -17.20 7.09 6.17
N GLY A 81 -16.44 8.05 6.71
CA GLY A 81 -16.92 8.97 7.74
C GLY A 81 -18.09 9.83 7.24
N LEU A 82 -17.97 10.36 6.02
CA LEU A 82 -19.02 11.17 5.39
C LEU A 82 -20.28 10.34 5.12
N ALA A 83 -20.13 9.10 4.64
CA ALA A 83 -21.25 8.18 4.42
C ALA A 83 -21.97 7.82 5.73
N ILE A 84 -21.22 7.52 6.79
CA ILE A 84 -21.79 7.26 8.12
C ILE A 84 -22.52 8.51 8.64
N PHE A 85 -21.89 9.67 8.55
CA PHE A 85 -22.48 10.93 9.01
C PHE A 85 -23.80 11.26 8.25
N LEU A 86 -23.78 11.16 6.92
CA LEU A 86 -24.97 11.40 6.10
C LEU A 86 -26.10 10.38 6.36
N THR A 87 -25.76 9.13 6.64
CA THR A 87 -26.78 8.12 7.01
C THR A 87 -27.31 8.31 8.43
N MET A 88 -26.50 8.82 9.35
CA MET A 88 -26.92 9.11 10.73
C MET A 88 -27.87 10.31 10.84
N LEU A 89 -27.75 11.30 9.96
CA LEU A 89 -28.60 12.50 9.94
C LEU A 89 -30.11 12.20 9.89
N PRO A 90 -30.63 11.45 8.89
CA PRO A 90 -32.04 11.07 8.86
C PRO A 90 -32.37 10.04 9.93
N LEU A 91 -31.39 9.25 10.38
CA LEU A 91 -31.59 8.23 11.41
C LEU A 91 -31.56 8.78 12.84
N SER A 92 -31.38 10.10 13.01
CA SER A 92 -31.38 10.76 14.31
C SER A 92 -32.79 10.89 14.86
N PHE A 93 -33.08 10.18 15.95
CA PHE A 93 -34.34 10.24 16.66
C PHE A 93 -34.15 10.86 18.06
N GLY A 94 -35.14 11.63 18.51
CA GLY A 94 -35.20 12.17 19.86
C GLY A 94 -36.29 11.50 20.67
N PHE A 95 -36.03 11.26 21.95
CA PHE A 95 -37.06 10.82 22.90
C PHE A 95 -37.58 12.03 23.68
N HIS A 96 -38.85 12.39 23.49
CA HIS A 96 -39.48 13.48 24.24
C HIS A 96 -40.90 13.06 24.64
N ASN A 97 -41.21 13.16 25.94
CA ASN A 97 -42.54 12.87 26.51
C ASN A 97 -43.14 11.51 26.06
N GLY A 98 -42.34 10.44 26.06
CA GLY A 98 -42.83 9.09 25.72
C GLY A 98 -43.09 8.83 24.24
N ARG A 99 -42.76 9.79 23.34
CA ARG A 99 -42.83 9.62 21.89
C ARG A 99 -41.44 9.65 21.27
N ILE A 100 -41.22 8.78 20.29
CA ILE A 100 -40.05 8.80 19.41
C ILE A 100 -40.37 9.80 18.29
N THR A 101 -39.63 10.90 18.21
CA THR A 101 -39.79 11.89 17.13
C THR A 101 -38.54 11.92 16.26
N TRP A 102 -38.74 11.89 14.94
CA TRP A 102 -37.66 11.89 13.97
C TRP A 102 -37.45 13.32 13.50
N LYS A 103 -36.80 14.14 14.33
CA LYS A 103 -36.69 15.59 14.11
C LYS A 103 -36.21 15.95 12.70
N PHE A 104 -35.31 15.16 12.10
CA PHE A 104 -34.85 15.43 10.74
C PHE A 104 -35.92 15.13 9.69
N LEU A 105 -36.59 13.99 9.77
CA LEU A 105 -37.66 13.58 8.84
C LEU A 105 -38.94 14.41 9.01
N ASP A 106 -39.23 14.84 10.24
CA ASP A 106 -40.44 15.61 10.57
C ASP A 106 -40.29 17.10 10.23
N SER A 107 -39.07 17.66 10.31
CA SER A 107 -38.82 19.10 10.12
C SER A 107 -38.35 19.47 8.72
N THR A 108 -37.85 18.51 7.92
CA THR A 108 -37.36 18.79 6.57
C THR A 108 -38.41 18.45 5.51
N PRO A 109 -38.51 19.25 4.43
CA PRO A 109 -39.35 18.87 3.30
C PRO A 109 -38.89 17.52 2.73
N PRO A 110 -39.82 16.67 2.25
CA PRO A 110 -39.50 15.30 1.83
C PRO A 110 -38.44 15.23 0.72
N LEU A 111 -38.35 16.28 -0.12
CA LEU A 111 -37.30 16.42 -1.14
C LEU A 111 -35.90 16.60 -0.52
N GLY A 112 -35.78 17.34 0.58
CA GLY A 112 -34.50 17.56 1.27
C GLY A 112 -33.98 16.27 1.91
N ALA A 113 -34.86 15.52 2.56
CA ALA A 113 -34.53 14.19 3.11
C ALA A 113 -34.11 13.22 2.00
N ALA A 114 -34.82 13.21 0.86
CA ALA A 114 -34.48 12.37 -0.29
C ALA A 114 -33.09 12.70 -0.86
N LEU A 115 -32.72 13.98 -0.96
CA LEU A 115 -31.39 14.41 -1.43
C LEU A 115 -30.27 13.95 -0.51
N VAL A 116 -30.47 14.01 0.81
CA VAL A 116 -29.48 13.53 1.79
C VAL A 116 -29.29 12.01 1.69
N CYS A 117 -30.38 11.25 1.54
CA CYS A 117 -30.31 9.80 1.32
C CYS A 117 -29.60 9.45 0.00
N LEU A 118 -29.87 10.20 -1.08
CA LEU A 118 -29.17 10.01 -2.36
C LEU A 118 -27.68 10.34 -2.24
N ALA A 119 -27.31 11.42 -1.56
CA ALA A 119 -25.91 11.77 -1.30
C ALA A 119 -25.20 10.73 -0.43
N ALA A 120 -25.92 10.08 0.51
CA ALA A 120 -25.39 8.98 1.29
C ALA A 120 -25.11 7.75 0.40
N LEU A 121 -26.05 7.41 -0.48
CA LEU A 121 -25.91 6.31 -1.44
C LEU A 121 -24.75 6.53 -2.40
N THR A 122 -24.56 7.75 -2.92
CA THR A 122 -23.43 8.06 -3.81
C THR A 122 -22.09 7.97 -3.09
N CYS A 123 -22.01 8.38 -1.82
CA CYS A 123 -20.80 8.21 -1.01
C CYS A 123 -20.48 6.74 -0.72
N TRP A 124 -21.49 5.91 -0.43
CA TRP A 124 -21.30 4.47 -0.30
C TRP A 124 -20.86 3.82 -1.61
N ALA A 125 -21.45 4.21 -2.74
CA ALA A 125 -21.04 3.73 -4.06
C ALA A 125 -19.59 4.11 -4.38
N GLY A 126 -19.18 5.35 -4.09
CA GLY A 126 -17.80 5.80 -4.22
C GLY A 126 -16.83 5.03 -3.32
N PHE A 127 -17.20 4.79 -2.07
CA PHE A 127 -16.41 3.97 -1.13
C PHE A 127 -16.22 2.54 -1.63
N LEU A 128 -17.30 1.90 -2.11
CA LEU A 128 -17.24 0.54 -2.66
C LEU A 128 -16.41 0.48 -3.94
N TYR A 129 -16.48 1.51 -4.79
CA TYR A 129 -15.64 1.61 -5.98
C TYR A 129 -14.15 1.70 -5.64
N VAL A 130 -13.78 2.59 -4.72
CA VAL A 130 -12.39 2.73 -4.24
C VAL A 130 -11.90 1.42 -3.60
N ARG A 131 -12.75 0.77 -2.79
CA ARG A 131 -12.43 -0.52 -2.16
C ARG A 131 -12.21 -1.62 -3.19
N ARG A 132 -13.07 -1.74 -4.20
CA ARG A 132 -12.93 -2.74 -5.28
C ARG A 132 -11.67 -2.50 -6.10
N ARG A 133 -11.34 -1.23 -6.40
CA ARG A 133 -10.12 -0.88 -7.13
C ARG A 133 -8.87 -1.24 -6.35
N LEU A 134 -8.86 -1.04 -5.03
CA LEU A 134 -7.73 -1.44 -4.17
C LEU A 134 -7.54 -2.96 -4.12
N GLN A 135 -8.62 -3.73 -4.02
CA GLN A 135 -8.56 -5.20 -4.01
C GLN A 135 -8.05 -5.79 -5.33
N ALA A 136 -8.37 -5.17 -6.47
CA ALA A 136 -7.86 -5.60 -7.77
C ALA A 136 -6.35 -5.40 -7.93
N THR A 137 -5.75 -4.49 -7.16
CA THR A 137 -4.31 -4.20 -7.19
C THR A 137 -3.51 -5.06 -6.19
N GLY A 138 -4.17 -5.93 -5.40
CA GLY A 138 -3.48 -6.88 -4.51
C GLY A 138 -2.88 -6.27 -3.22
N LEU A 139 -3.37 -5.10 -2.78
CA LEU A 139 -3.10 -4.54 -1.45
C LEU A 139 -4.13 -4.97 -0.41
#